data_AF-A0A7X7Y3G9-F1
#
_entry.id   AF-A0A7X7Y3G9-F1
#
_cell.length_a   1.000
_cell.length_b   1.000
_cell.length_c   1.000
_cell.angle_alpha   90.00
_cell.angle_beta   90.00
_cell.angle_gamma   90.00
#
_symmetry.space_group_name_H-M   'P 1'
#
loop_
_entity.id
_entity.type
_entity.pdbx_description
1 polymer ?
#
loop_
_entity_poly.entity_id
_entity_poly.type
_entity_poly.pdbx_seq_one_letter_code
_entity_poly.pdbx_strand_id
1 'polypeptide(L)' 'MRKFKYGQKIGLRSKETGKIIAIYPHSLRETDEETEKAVRDWYYQTSCEAEDELLTSYVDVVTEDEIKSRG' A
#
# COMPACT_ATOMS: atom_id res chain seq x y z
N MET A 1 -0.99 -19.39 -1.35
CA MET A 1 -0.33 -18.78 -2.54
C MET A 1 0.06 -17.36 -2.17
N ARG A 2 1.26 -16.91 -2.54
CA ARG A 2 1.74 -15.58 -2.16
C ARG A 2 1.03 -14.51 -3.00
N LYS A 3 0.44 -13.50 -2.34
CA LYS A 3 -0.31 -12.39 -2.98
C LYS A 3 0.64 -11.42 -3.67
N PHE A 4 1.76 -11.09 -3.04
CA PHE A 4 2.76 -10.15 -3.54
C PHE A 4 3.99 -10.89 -4.10
N LYS A 5 4.42 -10.47 -5.29
CA LYS A 5 5.63 -10.95 -5.97
C LYS A 5 6.72 -9.88 -5.97
N TYR A 6 7.96 -10.31 -5.80
CA TYR A 6 9.14 -9.47 -5.93
C TYR A 6 9.15 -8.69 -7.25
N GLY A 7 9.51 -7.41 -7.17
CA GLY A 7 9.49 -6.47 -8.31
C GLY A 7 8.19 -5.69 -8.47
N GLN A 8 7.13 -6.03 -7.75
CA GLN A 8 5.89 -5.24 -7.76
C GLN A 8 5.94 -4.11 -6.73
N LYS A 9 5.35 -2.96 -7.07
CA LYS A 9 5.12 -1.86 -6.13
C LYS A 9 3.86 -2.16 -5.33
N ILE A 10 3.93 -1.98 -4.02
CA ILE A 10 2.79 -2.14 -3.12
C ILE A 10 2.42 -0.78 -2.55
N GLY A 11 1.16 -0.58 -2.27
CA GLY A 11 0.68 0.65 -1.65
C GLY A 11 -0.63 0.45 -0.94
N LEU A 12 -1.05 1.53 -0.30
CA LEU A 12 -2.36 1.65 0.31
C LEU A 12 -3.36 2.17 -0.71
N ARG A 13 -4.49 1.49 -0.82
CA ARG A 13 -5.64 1.90 -1.62
C ARG A 13 -6.83 2.20 -0.72
N SER A 14 -7.57 3.24 -1.07
CA SER A 14 -8.86 3.53 -0.46
C SER A 14 -9.89 2.49 -0.90
N LYS A 15 -10.61 1.89 0.04
CA LYS A 15 -11.75 1.00 -0.25
C LYS A 15 -12.91 1.76 -0.87
N GLU A 16 -13.04 3.04 -0.55
CA GLU A 16 -14.14 3.89 -0.98
C GLU A 16 -13.97 4.35 -2.43
N THR A 17 -12.75 4.72 -2.81
CA THR A 17 -12.48 5.30 -4.14
C THR A 17 -11.65 4.41 -5.06
N GLY A 18 -11.04 3.34 -4.53
CA GLY A 18 -10.10 2.48 -5.27
C GLY A 18 -8.76 3.16 -5.58
N LYS A 19 -8.59 4.44 -5.23
CA LYS A 19 -7.40 5.23 -5.53
C LYS A 19 -6.25 4.88 -4.61
N ILE A 20 -5.03 5.07 -5.13
CA ILE A 20 -3.79 4.94 -4.38
C ILE A 20 -3.67 6.13 -3.42
N ILE A 21 -3.68 5.82 -2.13
CA ILE A 21 -3.44 6.77 -1.05
C ILE A 21 -1.94 7.01 -0.96
N ALA A 22 -1.18 5.93 -0.76
CA ALA A 22 0.27 5.97 -0.59
C ALA A 22 0.97 4.79 -1.25
N ILE A 23 2.20 5.01 -1.71
CA ILE A 23 3.06 3.98 -2.31
C ILE A 23 4.15 3.65 -1.30
N TYR A 24 4.26 2.37 -0.95
CA TYR A 24 5.26 1.90 -0.01
C TYR A 24 6.66 1.97 -0.64
N PRO A 25 7.61 2.75 -0.08
CA PRO A 25 8.90 3.00 -0.69
C PRO A 25 9.92 1.88 -0.42
N HIS A 26 9.61 0.94 0.47
CA HIS A 26 10.52 -0.14 0.87
C HIS A 26 10.21 -1.46 0.15
N SER A 27 11.10 -2.43 0.34
CA SER A 27 10.97 -3.76 -0.26
C SER A 27 9.92 -4.63 0.46
N LEU A 28 9.37 -5.58 -0.29
CA LEU A 28 8.46 -6.62 0.21
C LEU A 28 9.10 -7.41 1.36
N ARG A 29 8.26 -7.85 2.31
CA ARG A 29 8.65 -8.78 3.37
C ARG A 29 8.55 -10.22 2.89
N GLU A 30 9.05 -11.15 3.70
CA GLU A 30 9.10 -12.58 3.40
C GLU A 30 7.70 -13.18 3.20
N THR A 31 6.71 -12.63 3.90
CA THR A 31 5.31 -13.03 3.78
C THR A 31 4.41 -11.88 3.35
N ASP A 32 3.22 -12.22 2.85
CA ASP A 32 2.22 -11.21 2.49
C ASP A 32 1.75 -10.45 3.72
N GLU A 33 1.47 -11.16 4.81
CA GLU A 33 0.96 -10.58 6.06
C GLU A 33 1.97 -9.60 6.68
N GLU A 34 3.25 -9.93 6.66
CA GLU A 34 4.31 -9.00 7.09
C GLU A 34 4.43 -7.79 6.17
N THR A 35 4.24 -7.99 4.86
CA THR A 35 4.24 -6.87 3.90
C THR A 35 3.08 -5.94 4.20
N GLU A 36 1.87 -6.46 4.38
CA GLU A 36 0.70 -5.65 4.70
C GLU A 36 0.88 -4.89 6.00
N LYS A 37 1.39 -5.56 7.04
CA LYS A 37 1.70 -4.93 8.31
C LYS A 37 2.73 -3.82 8.15
N ALA A 38 3.84 -4.08 7.44
CA ALA A 38 4.90 -3.09 7.24
C ALA A 38 4.43 -1.86 6.45
N VAL A 39 3.56 -2.05 5.45
CA VAL A 39 2.98 -0.95 4.68
C VAL A 39 2.07 -0.08 5.56
N ARG A 40 1.21 -0.71 6.36
CA ARG A 40 0.29 0.02 7.26
C ARG A 40 1.05 0.75 8.37
N ASP A 41 2.03 0.09 8.98
CA ASP A 41 2.88 0.66 10.04
C ASP A 41 3.67 1.87 9.53
N TRP A 42 4.29 1.73 8.35
CA TRP A 42 4.98 2.84 7.69
C TRP A 42 4.04 4.02 7.40
N TYR A 43 2.84 3.76 6.88
CA TYR A 43 1.88 4.83 6.58
C TYR A 43 1.41 5.53 7.85
N TYR A 44 1.14 4.76 8.91
CA TYR A 44 0.81 5.28 10.23
C TYR A 44 1.91 6.18 10.79
N GLN A 45 3.17 5.80 10.64
CA GLN A 45 4.31 6.62 11.05
C GLN A 45 4.50 7.87 10.19
N THR A 46 4.10 7.82 8.92
CA THR A 46 4.32 8.91 7.97
C THR A 46 3.23 9.97 8.02
N SER A 47 1.99 9.60 8.34
CA SER A 47 0.86 10.52 8.37
C SER A 47 0.12 10.42 9.71
N CYS A 48 0.14 11.51 10.49
CA CYS A 48 -0.50 11.60 11.80
C CYS A 48 -2.04 11.48 11.73
N GLU A 49 -2.62 11.72 10.54
CA GLU A 49 -4.05 11.66 10.25
C GLU A 49 -4.46 10.30 9.62
N ALA A 50 -3.51 9.36 9.52
CA ALA A 50 -3.69 8.09 8.82
C ALA A 50 -4.63 7.11 9.53
N GLU A 51 -5.02 7.33 10.78
CA GLU A 51 -5.76 6.33 11.56
C GLU A 51 -7.14 6.02 10.95
N ASP A 52 -7.88 7.05 10.55
CA ASP A 52 -9.15 6.91 9.81
C ASP A 52 -8.94 6.35 8.40
N GLU A 53 -7.92 6.82 7.68
CA GLU A 53 -7.61 6.32 6.33
C GLU A 53 -7.20 4.85 6.35
N LEU A 54 -6.51 4.38 7.38
CA LEU A 54 -6.11 2.98 7.55
C LEU A 54 -7.31 2.04 7.75
N LEU A 55 -8.37 2.52 8.41
CA LEU A 55 -9.61 1.76 8.58
C LEU A 55 -10.32 1.56 7.23
N THR A 56 -10.36 2.61 6.41
CA THR A 56 -11.00 2.61 5.09
C THR A 56 -10.07 2.23 3.94
N SER A 57 -8.88 1.71 4.21
CA SER A 57 -7.92 1.31 3.18
C SER A 57 -7.47 -0.15 3.28
N TYR A 58 -6.79 -0.60 2.24
CA TYR A 58 -6.23 -1.95 2.13
C TYR A 58 -4.91 -1.92 1.37
N VAL A 59 -4.06 -2.91 1.64
CA VAL A 59 -2.75 -3.03 1.01
C VAL A 59 -2.89 -3.86 -0.26
N ASP A 60 -2.46 -3.30 -1.37
CA ASP A 60 -2.56 -3.96 -2.67
C ASP A 60 -1.43 -3.58 -3.62
N VAL A 61 -1.34 -4.33 -4.73
CA VAL A 61 -0.35 -4.04 -5.77
C VAL A 61 -0.73 -2.74 -6.46
N VAL A 62 0.26 -1.87 -6.62
CA VAL A 62 0.15 -0.64 -7.37
C VAL A 62 0.83 -0.85 -8.71
N THR A 63 0.06 -0.74 -9.79
CA THR A 63 0.62 -0.88 -11.14
C THR A 63 1.26 0.42 -11.58
N GLU A 64 2.29 0.34 -12.43
CA GLU A 64 2.96 1.52 -12.97
C GLU A 64 2.04 2.39 -13.81
N ASP A 65 1.02 1.80 -14.43
CA ASP A 65 0.01 2.49 -15.23
C ASP A 65 -0.80 3.48 -14.36
N GLU A 66 -1.18 3.05 -13.15
CA GLU A 66 -1.88 3.89 -12.18
C GLU A 66 -0.99 4.99 -11.57
N ILE A 67 0.32 4.75 -11.49
CA ILE A 67 1.28 5.77 -11.07
C ILE A 67 1.42 6.85 -12.15
N LYS A 68 1.42 6.45 -13.44
CA LYS A 68 1.54 7.36 -14.58
C LYS A 68 0.28 8.18 -14.85
N SER A 69 -0.91 7.64 -14.54
CA SER A 69 -2.19 8.34 -14.72
C SER A 69 -2.41 9.50 -13.72
N ARG A 70 -1.45 9.75 -12.82
CA ARG A 70 -1.40 10.93 -11.94
C ARG A 70 -0.64 12.13 -12.55
N GLY A 71 -0.08 11.99 -13.75
CA GLY A 71 0.69 13.01 -14.47
C GLY A 71 -0.12 13.83 -15.46
#